data_AF-A0A7I2V572-F1
#
_entry.id   AF-A0A7I2V572-F1
#
_cell.length_a   1.000
_cell.length_b   1.000
_cell.length_c   1.000
_cell.angle_alpha   90.00
_cell.angle_beta   90.00
_cell.angle_gamma   90.00
#
_symmetry.space_group_name_H-M   'P 1'
#
loop_
_entity.id
_entity.type
_entity.pdbx_description
1 polymer ?
#
loop_
_entity_poly.entity_id
_entity_poly.type
_entity_poly.pdbx_seq_one_letter_code
_entity_poly.pdbx_strand_id
1 'polypeptide(L)' 'DIHHKVLSLNFSECHTKIRHVDAHATLSDGVVVQVMGLLSNSGQPERKFMQTFVLAPENQKMK' A
#
# COMPACT_ATOMS: atom_id res chain seq x y z
N ASP A 1 6.79 -1.87 15.48
CA ASP A 1 5.87 -2.67 14.65
C ASP A 1 5.10 -1.84 13.64
N ILE A 2 4.69 -2.48 12.55
CA ILE A 2 3.89 -1.88 11.47
C ILE A 2 2.60 -1.25 12.04
N HIS A 3 1.90 -1.97 12.93
CA HIS A 3 0.67 -1.49 13.54
C HIS A 3 0.85 -0.15 14.28
N HIS A 4 1.82 -0.06 15.19
CA HIS A 4 2.11 1.18 15.91
C HIS A 4 2.50 2.33 14.98
N LYS A 5 3.27 2.04 13.91
CA LYS A 5 3.63 3.07 12.93
C LYS A 5 2.41 3.59 12.19
N VAL A 6 1.51 2.70 11.74
CA VAL A 6 0.27 3.09 11.06
C VAL A 6 -0.62 3.93 11.98
N LEU A 7 -0.78 3.53 13.25
CA LEU A 7 -1.54 4.33 14.22
C LEU A 7 -0.93 5.73 14.43
N SER A 8 0.40 5.83 14.52
CA SER A 8 1.08 7.12 14.72
C SER A 8 0.90 8.13 13.57
N LEU A 9 0.48 7.67 12.38
CA LEU A 9 0.24 8.54 11.22
C LEU A 9 -1.13 9.21 11.25
N ASN A 10 -2.02 8.85 12.19
CA ASN A 10 -3.32 9.46 12.39
C ASN A 10 -4.13 9.58 11.08
N PHE A 11 -4.22 8.48 10.34
CA PHE A 11 -5.10 8.43 9.17
C PHE A 11 -6.55 8.58 9.61
N SER A 12 -7.24 9.58 9.06
CA SER A 12 -8.63 9.92 9.37
C SER A 12 -9.23 10.61 8.15
N GLU A 13 -10.38 10.15 7.66
CA GLU A 13 -10.96 10.62 6.39
C GLU A 13 -9.92 10.63 5.26
N CYS A 14 -9.18 9.51 5.13
CA CYS A 14 -8.15 9.35 4.13
C CYS A 14 -8.78 9.01 2.77
N HIS A 15 -8.54 9.86 1.78
CA HIS A 15 -9.02 9.68 0.41
C HIS A 15 -7.85 9.39 -0.52
N THR A 16 -8.03 8.46 -1.44
CA THR A 16 -6.99 8.09 -2.41
C THR A 16 -7.57 8.00 -3.80
N LYS A 17 -6.84 8.53 -4.79
CA LYS A 17 -7.13 8.36 -6.22
C LYS A 17 -5.97 7.63 -6.88
N ILE A 18 -6.22 6.38 -7.24
CA ILE A 18 -5.24 5.55 -7.94
C ILE A 18 -5.21 5.97 -9.41
N ARG A 19 -4.00 6.20 -9.93
CA ARG A 19 -3.78 6.60 -11.33
C ARG A 19 -3.21 5.48 -12.15
N HIS A 20 -2.29 4.72 -11.57
CA HIS A 20 -1.66 3.60 -12.25
C HIS A 20 -1.34 2.48 -11.26
N VAL A 21 -1.50 1.25 -11.74
CA VAL A 21 -1.10 0.04 -11.03
C VAL A 21 -0.43 -0.85 -12.05
N ASP A 22 0.84 -1.17 -11.79
CA ASP A 22 1.57 -2.21 -12.49
C ASP A 22 1.76 -3.39 -11.55
N ALA A 23 1.54 -4.60 -12.04
CA ALA A 23 1.74 -5.82 -11.27
C ALA A 23 2.48 -6.85 -12.13
N HIS A 24 3.52 -7.45 -11.56
CA HIS A 24 4.34 -8.46 -12.22
C HIS A 24 4.60 -9.64 -11.29
N ALA A 25 4.56 -10.85 -11.85
CA ALA A 25 5.02 -12.03 -11.14
C ALA A 25 6.51 -11.92 -10.81
N THR A 26 6.89 -12.36 -9.62
CA THR A 26 8.28 -12.43 -9.17
C THR A 26 8.68 -13.87 -8.90
N LEU A 27 9.92 -14.07 -8.43
CA LEU A 27 10.36 -15.37 -7.91
C LEU A 27 9.45 -15.86 -6.78
N SER A 28 9.41 -17.17 -6.56
CA SER A 28 8.70 -17.83 -5.44
C SER A 28 7.19 -17.55 -5.40
N ASP A 29 6.54 -17.52 -6.57
CA ASP A 29 5.10 -17.24 -6.73
C ASP A 29 4.65 -15.91 -6.10
N GLY A 30 5.60 -14.98 -5.91
CA GLY A 30 5.32 -13.64 -5.42
C GLY A 30 4.81 -12.72 -6.52
N VAL A 31 4.31 -11.55 -6.10
CA VAL A 31 3.88 -10.47 -7.00
C VAL A 31 4.45 -9.15 -6.50
N VAL A 32 5.15 -8.43 -7.39
CA VAL A 32 5.50 -7.02 -7.13
C VAL A 32 4.42 -6.13 -7.72
N VAL A 33 3.96 -5.17 -6.93
CA VAL A 33 2.94 -4.20 -7.34
C VAL A 33 3.51 -2.79 -7.13
N GLN A 34 3.50 -1.98 -8.17
CA GLN A 34 3.80 -0.55 -8.08
C GLN A 34 2.52 0.26 -8.28
N VAL A 35 2.23 1.13 -7.32
CA VAL A 35 1.01 1.96 -7.30
C VAL A 35 1.42 3.42 -7.34
N MET A 36 0.87 4.17 -8.28
CA MET A 36 0.99 5.63 -8.34
C MET A 36 -0.39 6.28 -8.20
N GLY A 37 -0.46 7.35 -7.42
CA GLY A 37 -1.74 8.01 -7.19
C GLY A 37 -1.63 9.33 -6.43
N LEU A 38 -2.78 9.78 -5.95
CA LEU A 38 -2.95 10.94 -5.08
C LEU A 38 -3.54 10.47 -3.75
N LEU A 39 -3.06 11.01 -2.64
CA LEU A 39 -3.55 10.72 -1.30
C LEU A 39 -3.82 12.03 -0.55
N SER A 40 -4.97 12.11 0.11
CA SER A 40 -5.37 13.16 1.03
C SER A 40 -5.66 12.52 2.39
N ASN A 41 -5.32 13.20 3.47
CA ASN A 41 -5.67 12.78 4.83
C ASN A 41 -6.34 13.95 5.54
N SER A 42 -7.47 13.72 6.20
CA SER A 42 -8.18 14.71 7.02
C SER A 42 -8.54 15.99 6.25
N GLY A 43 -9.05 15.82 5.02
CA GLY A 43 -9.45 16.93 4.14
C GLY A 43 -8.30 17.82 3.65
N GLN A 44 -7.05 17.47 3.95
CA GLN A 44 -5.88 18.20 3.46
C GLN A 44 -5.71 18.04 1.94
N PRO A 45 -4.99 18.95 1.26
CA PRO A 45 -4.76 18.84 -0.18
C PRO A 45 -4.14 17.49 -0.59
N GLU A 46 -4.55 17.01 -1.77
CA GLU A 46 -4.02 15.78 -2.33
C GLU A 46 -2.53 15.89 -2.65
N ARG A 47 -1.77 14.85 -2.26
CA ARG A 47 -0.34 14.72 -2.56
C ARG A 47 -0.10 13.51 -3.45
N LYS A 48 0.76 13.67 -4.45
CA LYS A 48 1.21 12.54 -5.29
C LYS A 48 2.00 11.54 -4.44
N PHE A 49 1.76 10.26 -4.65
CA PHE A 49 2.53 9.18 -4.04
C PHE A 49 2.90 8.11 -5.06
N MET A 50 3.96 7.37 -4.73
CA MET A 50 4.36 6.13 -5.37
C MET A 50 4.64 5.11 -4.26
N GLN A 51 4.09 3.91 -4.36
CA GLN A 51 4.24 2.86 -3.37
C GLN A 51 4.49 1.52 -4.05
N THR A 52 5.50 0.79 -3.57
CA THR A 52 5.82 -0.55 -4.04
C THR A 52 5.46 -1.57 -2.97
N PHE A 53 4.72 -2.60 -3.35
CA PHE A 53 4.38 -3.75 -2.52
C PHE A 53 5.04 -5.00 -3.10
N VAL A 54 5.52 -5.88 -2.23
CA VAL A 54 5.91 -7.24 -2.59
C VAL A 54 4.99 -8.17 -1.82
N LEU A 55 4.17 -8.91 -2.57
CA LEU A 55 3.25 -9.91 -2.05
C LEU A 55 3.91 -11.28 -2.15
N ALA A 56 3.77 -12.07 -1.08
CA ALA A 56 4.19 -13.47 -1.06
C ALA A 56 2.97 -14.34 -0.73
N PRO A 57 2.92 -15.60 -1.19
CA PRO A 57 1.90 -16.54 -0.78
C PRO A 57 1.85 -16.67 0.75
N GLU A 58 0.66 -16.66 1.32
CA GLU A 58 0.50 -16.96 2.74
C GLU A 58 0.79 -18.45 2.96
N ASN A 59 1.91 -18.76 3.62
CA ASN A 59 2.16 -20.12 4.07
C ASN A 59 1.18 -20.44 5.21
N GLN A 60 0.14 -21.23 4.93
CA GLN A 60 -0.91 -21.64 5.87
C GLN A 60 -0.40 -22.58 7.01
N LYS A 61 0.84 -22.41 7.47
CA LYS A 61 1.45 -23.15 8.58
C LYS A 61 1.58 -22.32 9.86
N MET A 62 0.54 -21.59 10.24
CA MET A 62 0.30 -21.21 11.64
C MET A 62 -1.22 -21.07 11.85
N LYS A 63 -1.87 -22.21 12.08
CA LYS A 63 -3.07 -22.29 12.91
C LYS A 63 -2.70 -23.06 14.17
#